data_AF-A0A2A2I724-F1
#
_entry.id   AF-A0A2A2I724-F1
#
_cell.length_a   1.000
_cell.length_b   1.000
_cell.length_c   1.000
_cell.angle_alpha   90.00
_cell.angle_beta   90.00
_cell.angle_gamma   90.00
#
_symmetry.space_group_name_H-M   'P 1'
#
loop_
_entity.id
_entity.type
_entity.pdbx_description
1 polymer ?
#
loop_
_entity_poly.entity_id
_entity_poly.type
_entity_poly.pdbx_seq_one_letter_code
_entity_poly.pdbx_strand_id
1 'polypeptide(L)'
;MLKNKIILFLCKLLSYSPILRITDDLQFGKIENNSLERLRISFLSFNFGKRIIHFFTYYIETKEMNFLNIINLEKLCNYPNDKADKAYDSYKKEIETVNDDKVLIHKETLMYKISQIEGTKNKTFNKYVAYIAIIALILPLYGAQLSKLHNFIGDYKVLFLIALVYILINLLLFFHDFMRVRGYNRTRFNSIRKSDTPLKEFTESLYYEWLTIKSESTFQVTLIKNIEKYMIGFVIISVLLLTSHTAEQHIAKVDNSIVLNNSISSPTTLIHLSEVQSDGGDFMKINDLELTSLKDRLLYNNIDKLIILYNEETSSLVDLSKFLDMYNDGFTDIIELRDTNTQMISIIVIEED
;
A
#
# COMPACT_ATOMS: atom_id res chain seq x y z
N MET A 1 15.50 -12.89 32.84
CA MET A 1 14.52 -11.90 32.32
C MET A 1 14.90 -11.34 30.95
N LEU A 2 16.15 -10.91 30.71
CA LEU A 2 16.61 -10.39 29.40
C LEU A 2 16.52 -11.42 28.26
N LYS A 3 16.91 -12.69 28.53
CA LYS A 3 16.85 -13.80 27.57
C LYS A 3 15.43 -14.02 27.00
N ASN A 4 14.40 -14.00 27.86
CA ASN A 4 13.01 -14.16 27.44
C ASN A 4 12.52 -12.97 26.59
N LYS A 5 13.02 -11.75 26.85
CA LYS A 5 12.68 -10.57 26.04
C LYS A 5 13.28 -10.65 24.64
N ILE A 6 14.53 -11.12 24.51
CA ILE A 6 15.19 -11.32 23.21
C ILE A 6 14.50 -12.40 22.39
N ILE A 7 14.18 -13.54 23.01
CA ILE A 7 13.43 -14.62 22.36
C ILE A 7 12.06 -14.09 21.88
N LEU A 8 11.33 -13.37 22.73
CA LEU A 8 10.04 -12.80 22.37
C LEU A 8 10.15 -11.81 21.20
N PHE A 9 11.21 -11.01 21.16
CA PHE A 9 11.47 -10.08 20.06
C PHE A 9 11.74 -10.82 18.75
N LEU A 10 12.59 -11.86 18.77
CA LEU A 10 12.85 -12.72 17.61
C LEU A 10 11.57 -13.40 17.11
N CYS A 11 10.76 -13.94 18.02
CA CYS A 11 9.48 -14.53 17.66
C CYS A 11 8.54 -13.50 17.02
N LYS A 12 8.48 -12.28 17.56
CA LYS A 12 7.71 -11.18 16.96
C LYS A 12 8.20 -10.84 15.56
N LEU A 13 9.50 -10.77 15.32
CA LEU A 13 10.08 -10.54 14.00
C LEU A 13 9.64 -11.65 13.03
N LEU A 14 9.82 -12.91 13.42
CA LEU A 14 9.45 -14.08 12.64
C LEU A 14 7.93 -14.17 12.40
N SER A 15 7.09 -13.54 13.22
CA SER A 15 5.63 -13.49 13.00
C SER A 15 5.19 -12.67 11.79
N TYR A 16 6.07 -11.83 11.24
CA TYR A 16 5.85 -11.07 10.01
C TYR A 16 6.38 -11.77 8.77
N SER A 17 7.32 -12.71 8.93
CA SER A 17 7.90 -13.44 7.81
C SER A 17 6.90 -14.45 7.24
N PRO A 18 6.77 -14.58 5.91
CA PRO A 18 5.99 -15.67 5.30
C PRO A 18 6.71 -17.03 5.45
N ILE A 19 8.05 -17.03 5.55
CA ILE A 19 8.90 -18.20 5.68
C ILE A 19 9.38 -18.34 7.13
N LEU A 20 9.31 -19.55 7.70
CA LEU A 20 9.61 -19.83 9.12
C LEU A 20 8.82 -18.93 10.07
N ARG A 21 7.51 -18.83 9.84
CA ARG A 21 6.64 -17.95 10.62
C ARG A 21 6.32 -18.55 11.98
N ILE A 22 6.39 -17.71 12.99
CA ILE A 22 5.97 -18.04 14.35
C ILE A 22 4.66 -17.30 14.67
N THR A 23 3.65 -18.04 15.12
CA THR A 23 2.32 -17.48 15.42
C THR A 23 1.75 -18.03 16.73
N ASP A 24 0.89 -17.24 17.37
CA ASP A 24 0.01 -17.69 18.45
C ASP A 24 -1.41 -17.83 17.88
N ASP A 25 -1.91 -19.06 17.81
CA ASP A 25 -3.20 -19.37 17.19
C ASP A 25 -4.35 -18.70 17.94
N LEU A 26 -4.26 -18.59 19.27
CA LEU A 26 -5.30 -18.01 20.12
C LEU A 26 -5.42 -16.49 19.98
N GLN A 27 -4.36 -15.86 19.46
CA GLN A 27 -4.29 -14.42 19.25
C GLN A 27 -4.23 -14.07 17.76
N PHE A 28 -4.70 -14.98 16.89
CA PHE A 28 -4.72 -14.82 15.44
C PHE A 28 -3.36 -14.37 14.87
N GLY A 29 -2.28 -15.00 15.34
CA GLY A 29 -0.91 -14.74 14.90
C GLY A 29 -0.19 -13.60 15.61
N LYS A 30 -0.79 -12.97 16.63
CA LYS A 30 -0.11 -11.95 17.45
C LYS A 30 0.59 -12.58 18.65
N ILE A 31 1.88 -12.28 18.82
CA ILE A 31 2.69 -12.81 19.92
C ILE A 31 2.68 -11.83 21.11
N GLU A 32 2.18 -12.30 22.25
CA GLU A 32 2.19 -11.59 23.53
C GLU A 32 3.16 -12.25 24.52
N ASN A 33 3.41 -11.60 25.66
CA ASN A 33 4.40 -12.07 26.64
C ASN A 33 4.12 -13.50 27.14
N ASN A 34 2.84 -13.90 27.17
CA ASN A 34 2.38 -15.19 27.67
C ASN A 34 2.24 -16.23 26.54
N SER A 35 2.67 -15.92 25.32
CA SER A 35 2.47 -16.77 24.14
C SER A 35 3.55 -17.85 23.96
N LEU A 36 4.69 -17.77 24.66
CA LEU A 36 5.88 -18.59 24.38
C LEU A 36 5.63 -20.10 24.41
N GLU A 37 4.74 -20.57 25.27
CA GLU A 37 4.43 -22.00 25.45
C GLU A 37 3.45 -22.54 24.40
N ARG A 38 2.76 -21.64 23.68
CA ARG A 38 1.69 -21.96 22.72
C ARG A 38 1.99 -21.47 21.31
N LEU A 39 3.27 -21.39 20.95
CA LEU A 39 3.65 -20.95 19.61
C LEU A 39 3.51 -22.08 18.60
N ARG A 40 3.02 -21.74 17.42
CA ARG A 40 3.09 -22.55 16.22
C ARG A 40 4.24 -22.06 15.37
N ILE A 41 5.12 -22.97 14.98
CA ILE A 41 6.18 -22.74 14.01
C ILE A 41 5.68 -23.29 12.68
N SER A 42 5.69 -22.49 11.62
CA SER A 42 5.24 -22.88 10.28
C SER A 42 6.35 -22.63 9.28
N PHE A 43 6.64 -23.59 8.40
CA PHE A 43 7.64 -23.38 7.36
C PHE A 43 7.22 -22.30 6.38
N LEU A 44 5.97 -22.33 5.94
CA LEU A 44 5.40 -21.34 5.04
C LEU A 44 3.99 -20.98 5.50
N SER A 45 3.65 -19.71 5.46
CA SER A 45 2.30 -19.29 5.83
C SER A 45 1.88 -17.98 5.15
N PHE A 46 0.61 -17.94 4.79
CA PHE A 46 0.00 -16.79 4.15
C PHE A 46 -1.26 -16.42 4.90
N ASN A 47 -1.48 -15.12 5.06
CA ASN A 47 -2.79 -14.65 5.48
C ASN A 47 -3.61 -14.39 4.22
N PHE A 48 -4.90 -14.69 4.34
CA PHE A 48 -5.90 -14.39 3.34
C PHE A 48 -7.11 -13.81 4.07
N GLY A 49 -7.01 -12.51 4.40
CA GLY A 49 -7.99 -11.81 5.22
C GLY A 49 -8.16 -12.50 6.58
N LYS A 50 -9.39 -12.92 6.91
CA LYS A 50 -9.73 -13.60 8.16
C LYS A 50 -9.20 -15.03 8.32
N ARG A 51 -8.44 -15.54 7.36
CA ARG A 51 -7.85 -16.89 7.41
C ARG A 51 -6.33 -16.82 7.41
N ILE A 52 -5.69 -17.67 8.20
CA ILE A 52 -4.25 -17.93 8.11
C ILE A 52 -4.06 -19.36 7.65
N ILE A 53 -3.37 -19.52 6.53
CA ILE A 53 -3.05 -20.83 5.95
C ILE A 53 -1.59 -21.10 6.27
N HIS A 54 -1.36 -22.15 7.05
CA HIS A 54 -0.05 -22.60 7.45
C HIS A 54 0.29 -23.93 6.78
N PHE A 55 1.49 -24.01 6.24
CA PHE A 55 2.08 -25.20 5.65
C PHE A 55 3.26 -25.67 6.50
N PHE A 56 3.33 -26.99 6.71
CA PHE A 56 4.32 -27.68 7.53
C PHE A 56 4.51 -27.00 8.89
N THR A 57 3.64 -27.37 9.81
CA THR A 57 3.53 -26.73 11.11
C THR A 57 3.92 -27.67 12.24
N TYR A 58 4.55 -27.09 13.26
CA TYR A 58 4.82 -27.72 14.54
C TYR A 58 4.20 -26.86 15.64
N TYR A 59 3.29 -27.43 16.43
CA TYR A 59 2.67 -26.74 17.55
C TYR A 59 3.37 -27.13 18.86
N ILE A 60 3.92 -26.15 19.58
CA ILE A 60 4.79 -26.42 20.75
C ILE A 60 4.01 -27.06 21.90
N GLU A 61 2.79 -26.62 22.15
CA GLU A 61 1.98 -27.08 23.29
C GLU A 61 1.58 -28.55 23.15
N THR A 62 1.02 -28.95 22.00
CA THR A 62 0.61 -30.35 21.77
C THR A 62 1.73 -31.24 21.23
N LYS A 63 2.86 -30.64 20.81
CA LYS A 63 3.98 -31.30 20.11
C LYS A 63 3.56 -31.99 18.81
N GLU A 64 2.48 -31.54 18.19
CA GLU A 64 1.95 -32.14 16.96
C GLU A 64 2.55 -31.49 15.70
N MET A 65 2.82 -32.34 14.71
CA MET A 65 3.24 -31.94 13.37
C MET A 65 2.04 -32.05 12.43
N ASN A 66 1.71 -30.97 11.72
CA ASN A 66 0.61 -30.95 10.75
C ASN A 66 1.08 -30.37 9.41
N PHE A 67 0.73 -31.03 8.30
CA PHE A 67 1.10 -30.57 6.95
C PHE A 67 0.38 -29.29 6.54
N LEU A 68 -0.92 -29.20 6.84
CA LEU A 68 -1.76 -28.05 6.52
C LEU A 68 -2.59 -27.71 7.75
N ASN A 69 -2.58 -26.44 8.14
CA ASN A 69 -3.47 -25.93 9.18
C ASN A 69 -4.08 -24.59 8.76
N ILE A 70 -5.38 -24.46 8.95
CA ILE A 70 -6.13 -23.24 8.59
C ILE A 70 -6.77 -22.67 9.84
N ILE A 71 -6.33 -21.48 10.24
CA ILE A 71 -6.92 -20.73 11.34
C ILE A 71 -7.97 -19.79 10.75
N ASN A 72 -9.18 -19.80 11.30
CA ASN A 72 -10.24 -18.85 10.93
C ASN A 72 -10.56 -17.95 12.12
N LEU A 73 -10.48 -16.63 11.90
CA LEU A 73 -10.76 -15.61 12.91
C LEU A 73 -12.18 -15.73 13.48
N GLU A 74 -13.17 -16.09 12.64
CA GLU A 74 -14.57 -16.24 13.07
C GLU A 74 -14.71 -17.35 14.12
N LYS A 75 -14.04 -18.49 13.91
CA LYS A 75 -14.03 -19.59 14.87
C LYS A 75 -13.31 -19.21 16.16
N LEU A 76 -12.20 -18.48 16.05
CA LEU A 76 -11.40 -18.07 17.20
C LEU A 76 -12.15 -17.08 18.10
N CYS A 77 -12.81 -16.08 17.50
CA CYS A 77 -13.62 -15.12 18.24
C CYS A 77 -14.95 -15.69 18.73
N ASN A 78 -15.23 -16.98 18.46
CA ASN A 78 -16.53 -17.61 18.68
C ASN A 78 -17.65 -16.75 18.10
N TYR A 79 -17.51 -16.40 16.83
CA TYR A 79 -18.33 -15.43 16.14
C TYR A 79 -18.92 -16.01 14.84
N PRO A 80 -20.26 -16.04 14.68
CA PRO A 80 -21.28 -15.60 15.64
C PRO A 80 -21.25 -16.40 16.94
N ASN A 81 -21.77 -15.82 18.03
CA ASN A 81 -21.68 -16.42 19.36
C ASN A 81 -22.62 -17.61 19.50
N ASP A 82 -22.22 -18.76 18.97
CA ASP A 82 -22.95 -20.03 19.07
C ASP A 82 -23.10 -20.53 20.53
N LYS A 83 -22.39 -19.89 21.48
CA LYS A 83 -22.51 -20.14 22.92
C LYS A 83 -23.42 -19.14 23.63
N ALA A 84 -23.94 -18.13 22.93
CA ALA A 84 -24.82 -17.11 23.50
C ALA A 84 -26.12 -17.72 24.00
N ASP A 85 -26.69 -18.67 23.26
CA ASP A 85 -27.99 -19.25 23.58
C ASP A 85 -27.95 -20.02 24.92
N LYS A 86 -26.90 -20.82 25.14
CA LYS A 86 -26.70 -21.53 26.43
C LYS A 86 -26.49 -20.57 27.60
N ALA A 87 -25.73 -19.50 27.39
CA ALA A 87 -25.51 -18.48 28.41
C ALA A 87 -26.80 -17.71 28.71
N TYR A 88 -27.59 -17.41 27.68
CA TYR A 88 -28.89 -16.77 27.77
C TYR A 88 -29.89 -17.63 28.55
N ASP A 89 -30.02 -18.91 28.21
CA ASP A 89 -30.92 -19.85 28.91
C ASP A 89 -30.56 -19.99 30.39
N SER A 90 -29.27 -19.95 30.71
CA SER A 90 -28.77 -20.01 32.09
C SER A 90 -29.14 -18.73 32.85
N TYR A 91 -28.95 -17.57 32.22
CA TYR A 91 -29.28 -16.27 32.80
C TYR A 91 -30.80 -16.07 32.97
N LYS A 92 -31.59 -16.60 32.05
CA LYS A 92 -33.06 -16.58 32.15
C LYS A 92 -33.55 -17.31 33.40
N LYS A 93 -33.00 -18.49 33.70
CA LYS A 93 -33.30 -19.21 34.95
C LYS A 93 -32.85 -18.44 36.19
N GLU A 94 -31.71 -17.77 36.11
CA GLU A 94 -31.19 -16.94 37.21
C GLU A 94 -32.15 -15.77 37.51
N ILE A 95 -32.55 -15.00 36.49
CA ILE A 95 -33.36 -13.78 36.67
C ILE A 95 -34.77 -14.07 37.22
N GLU A 96 -35.33 -15.26 36.93
CA GLU A 96 -36.62 -15.70 37.48
C GLU A 96 -36.60 -15.72 39.01
N THR A 97 -35.47 -16.15 39.61
CA THR A 97 -35.30 -16.27 41.07
C THR A 97 -34.87 -14.99 41.78
N VAL A 98 -34.55 -13.94 41.02
CA VAL A 98 -34.01 -12.68 41.54
C VAL A 98 -35.14 -11.67 41.82
N ASN A 99 -35.00 -10.92 42.92
CA ASN A 99 -35.90 -9.83 43.29
C ASN A 99 -35.79 -8.63 42.32
N ASP A 100 -36.88 -7.91 42.11
CA ASP A 100 -37.00 -6.83 41.13
C ASP A 100 -35.97 -5.70 41.35
N ASP A 101 -35.62 -5.35 42.59
CA ASP A 101 -34.56 -4.37 42.87
C ASP A 101 -33.20 -4.79 42.30
N LYS A 102 -32.87 -6.08 42.42
CA LYS A 102 -31.63 -6.64 41.86
C LYS A 102 -31.71 -6.75 40.34
N VAL A 103 -32.89 -7.05 39.79
CA VAL A 103 -33.11 -7.03 38.34
C VAL A 103 -32.88 -5.62 37.78
N LEU A 104 -33.29 -4.58 38.51
CA LEU A 104 -33.02 -3.19 38.14
C LEU A 104 -31.52 -2.88 38.07
N ILE A 105 -30.75 -3.33 39.07
CA ILE A 105 -29.27 -3.20 39.08
C ILE A 105 -28.66 -3.94 37.87
N HIS A 106 -29.15 -5.15 37.56
CA HIS A 106 -28.70 -5.91 36.41
C HIS A 106 -28.97 -5.15 35.10
N LYS A 107 -30.17 -4.61 34.93
CA LYS A 107 -30.55 -3.78 33.79
C LYS A 107 -29.60 -2.59 33.62
N GLU A 108 -29.40 -1.78 34.65
CA GLU A 108 -28.51 -0.61 34.59
C GLU A 108 -27.08 -1.00 34.24
N THR A 109 -26.57 -2.07 34.86
CA THR A 109 -25.24 -2.61 34.57
C THR A 109 -25.09 -3.05 33.13
N LEU A 110 -26.11 -3.73 32.57
CA LEU A 110 -26.10 -4.18 31.18
C LEU A 110 -26.16 -3.00 30.20
N MET A 111 -27.02 -2.02 30.45
CA MET A 111 -27.08 -0.80 29.64
C MET A 111 -25.74 -0.05 29.64
N TYR A 112 -25.09 0.07 30.81
CA TYR A 112 -23.76 0.67 30.91
C TYR A 112 -22.72 -0.11 30.10
N LYS A 113 -22.68 -1.44 30.22
CA LYS A 113 -21.76 -2.29 29.46
C LYS A 113 -21.99 -2.21 27.94
N ILE A 114 -23.24 -2.16 27.49
CA ILE A 114 -23.58 -2.01 26.07
C ILE A 114 -23.05 -0.66 25.57
N SER A 115 -23.32 0.44 26.28
CA SER A 115 -22.82 1.77 25.92
C SER A 115 -21.29 1.84 25.84
N GLN A 116 -20.57 1.20 26.76
CA GLN A 116 -19.10 1.10 26.68
C GLN A 116 -18.61 0.38 25.42
N ILE A 117 -19.29 -0.71 25.02
CA ILE A 117 -18.94 -1.46 23.83
C ILE A 117 -19.26 -0.65 22.58
N GLU A 118 -20.38 0.06 22.54
CA GLU A 118 -20.70 1.00 21.44
C GLU A 118 -19.62 2.08 21.29
N GLY A 119 -19.15 2.65 22.40
CA GLY A 119 -18.00 3.58 22.38
C GLY A 119 -16.74 2.95 21.78
N THR A 120 -16.50 1.66 22.02
CA THR A 120 -15.39 0.90 21.42
C THR A 120 -15.60 0.66 19.92
N LYS A 121 -16.83 0.33 19.50
CA LYS A 121 -17.20 0.18 18.09
C LYS A 121 -17.01 1.49 17.33
N ASN A 122 -17.43 2.61 17.89
CA ASN A 122 -17.25 3.94 17.28
C ASN A 122 -15.77 4.29 17.09
N LYS A 123 -14.93 4.05 18.10
CA LYS A 123 -13.47 4.24 17.96
C LYS A 123 -12.87 3.34 16.89
N THR A 124 -13.34 2.10 16.80
CA THR A 124 -12.89 1.12 15.81
C THR A 124 -13.31 1.53 14.39
N PHE A 125 -14.53 2.02 14.23
CA PHE A 125 -15.05 2.55 12.96
C PHE A 125 -14.28 3.80 12.50
N ASN A 126 -13.97 4.73 13.41
CA ASN A 126 -13.18 5.91 13.08
C ASN A 126 -11.77 5.53 12.59
N LYS A 127 -11.13 4.54 13.22
CA LYS A 127 -9.84 3.99 12.72
C LYS A 127 -9.97 3.39 11.33
N TYR A 128 -11.04 2.64 11.08
CA TYR A 128 -11.32 2.05 9.77
C TYR A 128 -11.43 3.12 8.68
N VAL A 129 -12.21 4.18 8.92
CA VAL A 129 -12.35 5.31 8.00
C VAL A 129 -11.01 6.00 7.76
N ALA A 130 -10.21 6.22 8.81
CA ALA A 130 -8.88 6.81 8.68
C ALA A 130 -7.95 5.96 7.79
N TYR A 131 -7.96 4.63 7.91
CA TYR A 131 -7.15 3.76 7.07
C TYR A 131 -7.56 3.79 5.59
N ILE A 132 -8.87 3.87 5.31
CA ILE A 132 -9.36 4.07 3.94
C ILE A 132 -8.88 5.40 3.37
N ALA A 133 -8.96 6.47 4.16
CA ALA A 133 -8.49 7.79 3.74
C ALA A 133 -6.98 7.78 3.40
N ILE A 134 -6.16 7.10 4.21
CA ILE A 134 -4.72 6.94 3.93
C ILE A 134 -4.48 6.22 2.61
N ILE A 135 -5.18 5.11 2.35
CA ILE A 135 -5.05 4.39 1.07
C ILE A 135 -5.48 5.28 -0.09
N ALA A 136 -6.63 5.96 0.03
CA ALA A 136 -7.15 6.86 -0.99
C ALA A 136 -6.19 8.03 -1.30
N LEU A 137 -5.40 8.47 -0.32
CA LEU A 137 -4.36 9.50 -0.49
C LEU A 137 -3.11 8.96 -1.20
N ILE A 138 -2.68 7.74 -0.84
CA ILE A 138 -1.42 7.16 -1.33
C ILE A 138 -1.61 6.56 -2.74
N LEU A 139 -2.75 5.93 -3.03
CA LEU A 139 -2.99 5.21 -4.28
C LEU A 139 -2.77 6.07 -5.54
N PRO A 140 -3.22 7.34 -5.60
CA PRO A 140 -2.97 8.22 -6.74
C PRO A 140 -1.49 8.48 -7.04
N LEU A 141 -0.61 8.41 -6.03
CA LEU A 141 0.84 8.60 -6.21
C LEU A 141 1.46 7.54 -7.14
N TYR A 142 0.81 6.38 -7.25
CA TYR A 142 1.20 5.31 -8.16
C TYR A 142 0.64 5.47 -9.58
N GLY A 143 -0.29 6.39 -9.83
CA GLY A 143 -0.97 6.52 -11.11
C GLY A 143 -0.02 6.71 -12.30
N ALA A 144 0.97 7.60 -12.16
CA ALA A 144 1.99 7.82 -13.18
C ALA A 144 2.92 6.61 -13.37
N GLN A 145 3.19 5.87 -12.28
CA GLN A 145 4.12 4.73 -12.27
C GLN A 145 3.48 3.47 -12.87
N LEU A 146 2.16 3.30 -12.71
CA LEU A 146 1.40 2.20 -13.31
C LEU A 146 1.48 2.21 -14.85
N SER A 147 1.56 3.39 -15.47
CA SER A 147 1.70 3.50 -16.93
C SER A 147 3.01 2.92 -17.47
N LYS A 148 4.06 2.83 -16.63
CA LYS A 148 5.39 2.31 -16.99
C LYS A 148 5.60 0.87 -16.52
N LEU A 149 4.52 0.14 -16.21
CA LEU A 149 4.60 -1.20 -15.62
C LEU A 149 5.42 -2.22 -16.43
N HIS A 150 5.39 -2.10 -17.75
CA HIS A 150 6.10 -3.04 -18.64
C HIS A 150 7.63 -3.01 -18.43
N ASN A 151 8.19 -1.89 -17.98
CA ASN A 151 9.63 -1.73 -17.73
C ASN A 151 10.11 -2.43 -16.46
N PHE A 152 9.21 -2.90 -15.59
CA PHE A 152 9.63 -3.60 -14.37
C PHE A 152 9.91 -5.08 -14.62
N ILE A 153 9.50 -5.67 -15.74
CA ILE A 153 9.67 -7.11 -15.99
C ILE A 153 11.17 -7.43 -16.14
N GLY A 154 11.78 -7.98 -15.07
CA GLY A 154 13.21 -8.28 -14.97
C GLY A 154 13.95 -7.49 -13.87
N ASP A 155 13.28 -6.52 -13.25
CA ASP A 155 13.84 -5.65 -12.22
C ASP A 155 13.46 -6.14 -10.80
N TYR A 156 14.30 -5.85 -9.79
CA TYR A 156 14.06 -6.17 -8.38
C TYR A 156 12.76 -5.53 -7.86
N LYS A 157 12.29 -4.46 -8.50
CA LYS A 157 11.03 -3.77 -8.20
C LYS A 157 9.79 -4.65 -8.37
N VAL A 158 9.86 -5.74 -9.14
CA VAL A 158 8.78 -6.73 -9.24
C VAL A 158 8.46 -7.35 -7.88
N LEU A 159 9.49 -7.61 -7.05
CA LEU A 159 9.28 -8.17 -5.72
C LEU A 159 8.51 -7.20 -4.81
N PHE A 160 8.84 -5.91 -4.87
CA PHE A 160 8.12 -4.87 -4.14
C PHE A 160 6.67 -4.75 -4.62
N LEU A 161 6.44 -4.84 -5.93
CA LEU A 161 5.10 -4.80 -6.50
C LEU A 161 4.25 -6.01 -6.09
N ILE A 162 4.81 -7.23 -6.13
CA ILE A 162 4.14 -8.45 -5.65
C ILE A 162 3.78 -8.31 -4.17
N ALA A 163 4.71 -7.81 -3.35
CA ALA A 163 4.46 -7.58 -1.93
C ALA A 163 3.35 -6.55 -1.68
N LEU A 164 3.35 -5.45 -2.44
CA LEU A 164 2.33 -4.40 -2.37
C LEU A 164 0.95 -4.93 -2.77
N VAL A 165 0.86 -5.69 -3.87
CA VAL A 165 -0.38 -6.34 -4.31
C VAL A 165 -0.89 -7.32 -3.25
N TYR A 166 -0.02 -8.14 -2.66
CA TYR A 166 -0.41 -9.07 -1.59
C TYR A 166 -0.98 -8.35 -0.36
N ILE A 167 -0.38 -7.22 0.02
CA ILE A 167 -0.87 -6.37 1.13
C ILE A 167 -2.23 -5.77 0.78
N LEU A 168 -2.40 -5.22 -0.42
CA LEU A 168 -3.65 -4.64 -0.88
C LEU A 168 -4.78 -5.67 -0.92
N ILE A 169 -4.51 -6.87 -1.45
CA ILE A 169 -5.50 -7.97 -1.45
C ILE A 169 -5.93 -8.30 -0.01
N ASN A 170 -4.99 -8.41 0.92
CA ASN A 170 -5.32 -8.66 2.32
C ASN A 170 -6.15 -7.53 2.94
N LEU A 171 -5.78 -6.27 2.70
CA LEU A 171 -6.53 -5.11 3.17
C LEU A 171 -7.95 -5.10 2.62
N LEU A 172 -8.13 -5.36 1.32
CA LEU A 172 -9.45 -5.47 0.68
C LEU A 172 -10.31 -6.56 1.32
N LEU A 173 -9.74 -7.73 1.59
CA LEU A 173 -10.45 -8.82 2.27
C LEU A 173 -10.87 -8.42 3.69
N PHE A 174 -10.00 -7.75 4.45
CA PHE A 174 -10.34 -7.27 5.78
C PHE A 174 -11.42 -6.19 5.75
N PHE A 175 -11.35 -5.23 4.83
CA PHE A 175 -12.36 -4.19 4.67
C PHE A 175 -13.70 -4.76 4.25
N HIS A 176 -13.70 -5.72 3.33
CA HIS A 176 -14.91 -6.43 2.94
C HIS A 176 -15.52 -7.15 4.14
N ASP A 177 -14.74 -7.90 4.93
CA ASP A 177 -15.24 -8.59 6.12
C ASP A 177 -15.71 -7.60 7.21
N PHE A 178 -15.12 -6.40 7.31
CA PHE A 178 -15.52 -5.34 8.24
C PHE A 178 -16.86 -4.68 7.82
N MET A 179 -17.05 -4.41 6.53
CA MET A 179 -18.25 -3.75 5.98
C MET A 179 -19.44 -4.69 5.82
N ARG A 180 -19.20 -5.99 5.76
CA ARG A 180 -20.24 -6.98 5.55
C ARG A 180 -21.30 -6.84 6.66
N VAL A 181 -22.48 -6.36 6.27
CA VAL A 181 -23.68 -6.38 7.12
C VAL A 181 -24.05 -7.84 7.36
N ARG A 182 -24.11 -8.25 8.63
CA ARG A 182 -24.50 -9.60 9.02
C ARG A 182 -25.82 -9.51 9.80
N GLY A 183 -26.74 -10.43 9.51
CA GLY A 183 -28.02 -10.50 10.20
C GLY A 183 -27.84 -11.06 11.61
N TYR A 184 -28.52 -10.46 12.58
CA TYR A 184 -28.61 -10.98 13.95
C TYR A 184 -30.08 -11.05 14.36
N ASN A 185 -30.39 -12.03 15.20
CA ASN A 185 -31.66 -12.05 15.90
C ASN A 185 -31.64 -10.95 16.97
N ARG A 186 -32.30 -9.84 16.69
CA ARG A 186 -32.58 -8.82 17.69
C ARG A 186 -33.85 -9.17 18.43
N THR A 187 -33.85 -8.95 19.73
CA THR A 187 -35.04 -9.03 20.56
C THR A 187 -36.05 -7.99 20.09
N ARG A 188 -37.31 -8.41 19.94
CA ARG A 188 -38.36 -7.55 19.40
C ARG A 188 -39.08 -6.88 20.55
N PHE A 189 -39.28 -5.57 20.47
CA PHE A 189 -40.05 -4.82 21.47
C PHE A 189 -41.44 -5.42 21.75
N ASN A 190 -42.04 -6.05 20.74
CA ASN A 190 -43.34 -6.71 20.88
C ASN A 190 -43.34 -7.88 21.88
N SER A 191 -42.23 -8.59 22.09
CA SER A 191 -42.17 -9.66 23.09
C SER A 191 -42.24 -9.06 24.50
N ILE A 192 -41.41 -8.05 24.76
CA ILE A 192 -41.37 -7.30 26.03
C ILE A 192 -42.74 -6.68 26.35
N ARG A 193 -43.42 -6.09 25.36
CA ARG A 193 -44.72 -5.43 25.55
C ARG A 193 -45.83 -6.40 25.96
N LYS A 194 -45.78 -7.66 25.53
CA LYS A 194 -46.80 -8.67 25.79
C LYS A 194 -46.46 -9.58 26.98
N SER A 195 -45.36 -9.29 27.66
CA SER A 195 -44.86 -10.07 28.79
C SER A 195 -45.67 -9.82 30.06
N ASP A 196 -45.88 -10.86 30.86
CA ASP A 196 -46.40 -10.73 32.22
C ASP A 196 -45.36 -10.12 33.17
N THR A 197 -44.06 -10.20 32.83
CA THR A 197 -42.95 -9.61 33.61
C THR A 197 -42.02 -8.76 32.73
N PRO A 198 -42.48 -7.57 32.26
CA PRO A 198 -41.75 -6.75 31.29
C PRO A 198 -40.32 -6.38 31.73
N LEU A 199 -40.10 -6.15 33.03
CA LEU A 199 -38.77 -5.80 33.57
C LEU A 199 -37.76 -6.96 33.39
N LYS A 200 -38.17 -8.18 33.71
CA LYS A 200 -37.32 -9.38 33.60
C LYS A 200 -37.05 -9.71 32.15
N GLU A 201 -38.08 -9.73 31.30
CA GLU A 201 -37.92 -10.01 29.87
C GLU A 201 -37.07 -8.95 29.15
N PHE A 202 -37.20 -7.67 29.53
CA PHE A 202 -36.33 -6.62 29.02
C PHE A 202 -34.86 -6.83 29.44
N THR A 203 -34.63 -7.21 30.70
CA THR A 203 -33.28 -7.44 31.23
C THR A 203 -32.62 -8.66 30.59
N GLU A 204 -33.37 -9.75 30.37
CA GLU A 204 -32.93 -10.91 29.59
C GLU A 204 -32.54 -10.51 28.16
N SER A 205 -33.37 -9.68 27.54
CA SER A 205 -33.12 -9.19 26.19
C SER A 205 -31.82 -8.38 26.09
N LEU A 206 -31.58 -7.49 27.08
CA LEU A 206 -30.33 -6.74 27.18
C LEU A 206 -29.12 -7.65 27.39
N TYR A 207 -29.28 -8.75 28.14
CA TYR A 207 -28.19 -9.70 28.35
C TYR A 207 -27.81 -10.41 27.04
N TYR A 208 -28.79 -10.86 26.27
CA TYR A 208 -28.56 -11.46 24.94
C TYR A 208 -27.88 -10.47 23.98
N GLU A 209 -28.38 -9.23 23.96
CA GLU A 209 -27.82 -8.16 23.13
C GLU A 209 -26.36 -7.86 23.53
N TRP A 210 -26.08 -7.76 24.83
CA TRP A 210 -24.72 -7.57 25.34
C TRP A 210 -23.78 -8.69 24.89
N LEU A 211 -24.17 -9.96 24.98
CA LEU A 211 -23.36 -11.09 24.53
C LEU A 211 -23.06 -11.02 23.03
N THR A 212 -24.05 -10.65 22.23
CA THR A 212 -23.93 -10.55 20.77
C THR A 212 -23.01 -9.40 20.38
N ILE A 213 -23.30 -8.18 20.89
CA ILE A 213 -22.52 -6.98 20.62
C ILE A 213 -21.08 -7.11 21.12
N LYS A 214 -20.86 -7.79 22.26
CA LYS A 214 -19.52 -8.08 22.77
C LYS A 214 -18.71 -8.93 21.80
N SER A 215 -19.27 -10.03 21.31
CA SER A 215 -18.59 -10.92 20.35
C SER A 215 -18.27 -10.19 19.04
N GLU A 216 -19.21 -9.39 18.55
CA GLU A 216 -19.04 -8.56 17.36
C GLU A 216 -17.92 -7.53 17.54
N SER A 217 -17.93 -6.83 18.67
CA SER A 217 -16.89 -5.84 18.98
C SER A 217 -15.52 -6.50 19.09
N THR A 218 -15.41 -7.68 19.71
CA THR A 218 -14.13 -8.41 19.78
C THR A 218 -13.63 -8.80 18.39
N PHE A 219 -14.52 -9.27 17.51
CA PHE A 219 -14.20 -9.58 16.12
C PHE A 219 -13.74 -8.32 15.35
N GLN A 220 -14.49 -7.22 15.42
CA GLN A 220 -14.14 -5.94 14.77
C GLN A 220 -12.82 -5.35 15.28
N VAL A 221 -12.57 -5.40 16.58
CA VAL A 221 -11.30 -4.96 17.19
C VAL A 221 -10.14 -5.85 16.73
N THR A 222 -10.38 -7.13 16.47
CA THR A 222 -9.32 -8.02 15.96
C THR A 222 -9.06 -7.74 14.47
N LEU A 223 -10.10 -7.50 13.67
CA LEU A 223 -9.96 -7.05 12.29
C LEU A 223 -9.17 -5.75 12.20
N ILE A 224 -9.51 -4.72 13.00
CA ILE A 224 -8.84 -3.41 12.90
C ILE A 224 -7.35 -3.50 13.28
N LYS A 225 -6.99 -4.34 14.24
CA LYS A 225 -5.57 -4.59 14.60
C LYS A 225 -4.80 -5.28 13.47
N ASN A 226 -5.46 -6.17 12.73
CA ASN A 226 -4.85 -6.79 11.55
C ASN A 226 -4.74 -5.78 10.40
N ILE A 227 -5.77 -4.98 10.15
CA ILE A 227 -5.70 -3.86 9.20
C ILE A 227 -4.52 -2.95 9.55
N GLU A 228 -4.38 -2.53 10.82
CA GLU A 228 -3.28 -1.70 11.30
C GLU A 228 -1.90 -2.30 10.98
N LYS A 229 -1.73 -3.61 11.19
CA LYS A 229 -0.50 -4.35 10.83
C LYS A 229 -0.19 -4.23 9.33
N TYR A 230 -1.19 -4.46 8.47
CA TYR A 230 -1.04 -4.39 7.02
C TYR A 230 -0.86 -2.96 6.52
N MET A 231 -1.48 -1.98 7.17
CA MET A 231 -1.32 -0.55 6.86
C MET A 231 0.09 -0.07 7.13
N ILE A 232 0.70 -0.49 8.24
CA ILE A 232 2.12 -0.18 8.51
C ILE A 232 3.02 -0.77 7.42
N GLY A 233 2.80 -2.03 7.05
CA GLY A 233 3.55 -2.68 5.96
C GLY A 233 3.35 -1.97 4.62
N PHE A 234 2.11 -1.58 4.31
CA PHE A 234 1.75 -0.83 3.12
C PHE A 234 2.53 0.48 3.03
N VAL A 235 2.53 1.29 4.10
CA VAL A 235 3.24 2.57 4.14
C VAL A 235 4.75 2.38 3.99
N ILE A 236 5.35 1.40 4.68
CA ILE A 236 6.80 1.14 4.60
C ILE A 236 7.22 0.76 3.18
N ILE A 237 6.54 -0.23 2.58
CA ILE A 237 6.84 -0.67 1.20
C ILE A 237 6.59 0.47 0.22
N SER A 238 5.54 1.26 0.45
CA SER A 238 5.23 2.43 -0.38
C SER A 238 6.35 3.45 -0.39
N VAL A 239 6.86 3.82 0.79
CA VAL A 239 7.97 4.75 0.93
C VAL A 239 9.24 4.18 0.28
N LEU A 240 9.58 2.92 0.54
CA LEU A 240 10.78 2.28 -0.02
C LEU A 240 10.76 2.25 -1.56
N LEU A 241 9.61 1.97 -2.16
CA LEU A 241 9.46 1.94 -3.62
C LEU A 241 9.58 3.35 -4.20
N LEU A 242 8.96 4.35 -3.58
CA LEU A 242 9.05 5.74 -4.02
C LEU A 242 10.46 6.30 -3.90
N THR A 243 11.16 6.03 -2.78
CA THR A 243 12.52 6.50 -2.58
C THR A 243 13.52 5.80 -3.50
N SER A 244 13.39 4.48 -3.71
CA SER A 244 14.26 3.76 -4.65
C SER A 244 14.08 4.27 -6.07
N HIS A 245 12.83 4.49 -6.50
CA HIS A 245 12.54 5.03 -7.82
C HIS A 245 13.10 6.44 -8.01
N THR A 246 12.92 7.31 -7.01
CA THR A 246 13.43 8.69 -7.05
C THR A 246 14.95 8.71 -7.06
N ALA A 247 15.60 7.87 -6.25
CA ALA A 247 17.06 7.77 -6.21
C ALA A 247 17.64 7.31 -7.56
N GLU A 248 17.05 6.30 -8.20
CA GLU A 248 17.47 5.85 -9.52
C GLU A 248 17.30 6.93 -10.60
N GLN A 249 16.19 7.69 -10.58
CA GLN A 249 16.01 8.80 -11.51
C GLN A 249 17.08 9.87 -11.33
N HIS A 250 17.46 10.17 -10.10
CA HIS A 250 18.55 11.10 -9.82
C HIS A 250 19.91 10.56 -10.28
N ILE A 251 20.22 9.29 -10.00
CA ILE A 251 21.47 8.66 -10.45
C ILE A 251 21.55 8.66 -11.97
N ALA A 252 20.49 8.23 -12.66
CA ALA A 252 20.44 8.24 -14.12
C ALA A 252 20.63 9.65 -14.70
N LYS A 253 20.04 10.67 -14.07
CA LYS A 253 20.22 12.07 -14.48
C LYS A 253 21.67 12.54 -14.28
N VAL A 254 22.31 12.17 -13.17
CA VAL A 254 23.71 12.52 -12.89
C VAL A 254 24.66 11.80 -13.84
N ASP A 255 24.49 10.50 -14.06
CA ASP A 255 25.32 9.73 -15.00
C ASP A 255 25.22 10.31 -16.41
N ASN A 256 24.01 10.65 -16.87
CA ASN A 256 23.81 11.29 -18.17
C ASN A 256 24.52 12.65 -18.25
N SER A 257 24.51 13.45 -17.16
CA SER A 257 25.25 14.72 -17.13
C SER A 257 26.78 14.56 -17.12
N ILE A 258 27.30 13.51 -16.48
CA ILE A 258 28.75 13.22 -16.45
C ILE A 258 29.23 12.71 -17.82
N VAL A 259 28.46 11.84 -18.46
CA VAL A 259 28.74 11.37 -19.83
C VAL A 259 28.73 12.53 -20.81
N LEU A 260 27.75 13.44 -20.69
CA LEU A 260 27.71 14.66 -21.49
C LEU A 260 28.95 15.52 -21.24
N ASN A 261 29.31 15.81 -19.99
CA ASN A 261 30.48 16.64 -19.67
C ASN A 261 31.82 16.05 -20.11
N ASN A 262 31.98 14.72 -20.09
CA ASN A 262 33.22 14.09 -20.57
C ASN A 262 33.33 14.10 -22.11
N SER A 263 32.20 14.15 -22.82
CA SER A 263 32.18 14.35 -24.27
C SER A 263 32.45 15.80 -24.71
N ILE A 264 32.46 16.76 -23.78
CA ILE A 264 32.69 18.20 -24.03
C ILE A 264 34.19 18.57 -24.03
N SER A 265 35.12 17.60 -23.91
CA SER A 265 36.57 17.89 -23.95
C SER A 265 37.15 18.17 -25.35
N SER A 266 36.34 18.64 -26.29
CA SER A 266 36.79 19.17 -27.58
C SER A 266 36.10 20.52 -27.83
N PRO A 267 36.84 21.62 -28.08
CA PRO A 267 36.30 22.98 -28.25
C PRO A 267 35.41 23.14 -29.51
N THR A 268 35.15 22.04 -30.21
CA THR A 268 34.27 21.95 -31.37
C THR A 268 33.45 20.67 -31.27
N THR A 269 32.14 20.81 -31.16
CA THR A 269 31.20 19.67 -31.21
C THR A 269 30.51 19.66 -32.57
N LEU A 270 30.51 18.52 -33.24
CA LEU A 270 29.78 18.33 -34.49
C LEU A 270 28.53 17.49 -34.23
N ILE A 271 27.36 18.05 -34.52
CA ILE A 271 26.04 17.44 -34.36
C ILE A 271 25.49 17.16 -35.75
N HIS A 272 25.21 15.91 -36.06
CA HIS A 272 24.51 15.53 -37.29
C HIS A 272 23.01 15.41 -37.01
N LEU A 273 22.17 16.13 -37.76
CA LEU A 273 20.72 16.01 -37.66
C LEU A 273 20.23 15.02 -38.71
N SER A 274 19.35 14.12 -38.28
CA SER A 274 18.74 13.13 -39.16
C SER A 274 17.66 13.80 -40.00
N GLU A 275 17.73 13.65 -41.31
CA GLU A 275 16.68 14.08 -42.22
C GLU A 275 15.46 13.16 -42.16
N VAL A 276 14.28 13.76 -42.36
CA VAL A 276 13.02 13.02 -42.37
C VAL A 276 12.91 12.21 -43.67
N GLN A 277 13.16 10.90 -43.60
CA GLN A 277 13.12 10.01 -44.77
C GLN A 277 11.70 9.64 -45.24
N SER A 278 10.63 10.12 -44.60
CA SER A 278 9.25 9.75 -44.94
C SER A 278 8.26 10.90 -44.77
N ASP A 279 7.30 10.95 -45.69
CA ASP A 279 6.23 11.96 -45.79
C ASP A 279 5.29 11.85 -44.57
N GLY A 280 5.62 12.55 -43.48
CA GLY A 280 4.86 12.56 -42.22
C GLY A 280 5.68 12.54 -40.92
N GLY A 281 7.01 12.42 -40.98
CA GLY A 281 7.87 12.55 -39.79
C GLY A 281 8.08 14.01 -39.40
N ASP A 282 7.90 14.32 -38.11
CA ASP A 282 8.17 15.65 -37.56
C ASP A 282 9.68 15.77 -37.25
N PHE A 283 10.38 16.62 -37.99
CA PHE A 283 11.83 16.84 -37.89
C PHE A 283 12.26 17.16 -36.44
N MET A 284 11.44 17.92 -35.71
CA MET A 284 11.72 18.29 -34.32
C MET A 284 11.63 17.10 -33.38
N LYS A 285 10.71 16.16 -33.62
CA LYS A 285 10.56 14.95 -32.80
C LYS A 285 11.65 13.91 -33.06
N ILE A 286 12.12 13.82 -34.30
CA ILE A 286 13.16 12.85 -34.67
C ILE A 286 14.50 13.25 -34.03
N ASN A 287 14.77 14.56 -33.92
CA ASN A 287 16.01 15.10 -33.38
C ASN A 287 15.84 15.72 -31.97
N ASP A 288 14.82 15.31 -31.22
CA ASP A 288 14.45 15.94 -29.93
C ASP A 288 15.58 15.91 -28.90
N LEU A 289 16.38 14.82 -28.89
CA LEU A 289 17.51 14.67 -27.98
C LEU A 289 18.63 15.66 -28.32
N GLU A 290 19.01 15.74 -29.59
CA GLU A 290 20.06 16.62 -30.10
C GLU A 290 19.65 18.09 -29.96
N LEU A 291 18.40 18.42 -30.27
CA LEU A 291 17.84 19.76 -30.16
C LEU A 291 17.68 20.19 -28.69
N THR A 292 17.27 19.30 -27.79
CA THR A 292 17.22 19.61 -26.35
C THR A 292 18.62 19.88 -25.81
N SER A 293 19.62 19.10 -26.21
CA SER A 293 21.01 19.36 -25.83
C SER A 293 21.50 20.71 -26.37
N LEU A 294 21.17 21.05 -27.61
CA LEU A 294 21.56 22.33 -28.21
C LEU A 294 20.87 23.52 -27.52
N LYS A 295 19.58 23.38 -27.18
CA LYS A 295 18.82 24.38 -26.43
C LYS A 295 19.46 24.67 -25.07
N ASP A 296 19.78 23.61 -24.32
CA ASP A 296 20.39 23.77 -23.01
C ASP A 296 21.79 24.40 -23.12
N ARG A 297 22.53 24.14 -24.21
CA ARG A 297 23.82 24.81 -24.47
C ARG A 297 23.65 26.28 -24.83
N LEU A 298 22.67 26.66 -25.64
CA LEU A 298 22.40 28.07 -25.99
C LEU A 298 21.95 28.89 -24.77
N LEU A 299 21.24 28.28 -23.82
CA LEU A 299 20.71 28.96 -22.63
C LEU A 299 21.70 29.02 -21.45
N TYR A 300 22.63 28.07 -21.35
CA TYR A 300 23.45 27.89 -20.14
C TYR A 300 24.98 27.88 -20.40
N ASN A 301 25.46 27.69 -21.63
CA ASN A 301 26.88 27.71 -21.99
C ASN A 301 27.21 28.91 -22.90
N ASN A 302 28.45 29.41 -22.83
CA ASN A 302 28.95 30.44 -23.76
C ASN A 302 29.29 29.79 -25.12
N ILE A 303 28.28 29.66 -25.99
CA ILE A 303 28.52 29.35 -27.40
C ILE A 303 28.90 30.65 -28.12
N ASP A 304 30.14 30.72 -28.60
CA ASP A 304 30.61 31.84 -29.43
C ASP A 304 29.99 31.80 -30.83
N LYS A 305 30.05 30.62 -31.47
CA LYS A 305 29.65 30.46 -32.88
C LYS A 305 28.96 29.15 -33.13
N LEU A 306 27.88 29.23 -33.91
CA LEU A 306 27.14 28.08 -34.40
C LEU A 306 27.13 28.11 -35.94
N ILE A 307 27.73 27.10 -36.56
CA ILE A 307 27.79 26.99 -38.04
C ILE A 307 26.84 25.88 -38.48
N ILE A 308 25.84 26.23 -39.29
CA ILE A 308 24.89 25.30 -39.89
C ILE A 308 25.36 24.97 -41.31
N LEU A 309 25.68 23.69 -41.55
CA LEU A 309 26.02 23.17 -42.87
C LEU A 309 24.80 22.49 -43.49
N TYR A 310 24.40 22.95 -44.67
CA TYR A 310 23.25 22.40 -45.40
C TYR A 310 23.52 22.30 -46.91
N ASN A 311 22.83 21.39 -47.59
CA ASN A 311 22.98 21.16 -49.03
C ASN A 311 21.94 21.93 -49.86
N GLU A 312 20.67 21.81 -49.46
CA GLU A 312 19.52 22.49 -50.07
C GLU A 312 18.64 23.14 -48.99
N GLU A 313 17.98 24.24 -49.33
CA GLU A 313 17.02 24.90 -48.44
C GLU A 313 15.76 24.02 -48.31
N THR A 314 15.60 23.39 -47.16
CA THR A 314 14.46 22.52 -46.83
C THR A 314 13.58 23.16 -45.75
N SER A 315 12.33 22.70 -45.62
CA SER A 315 11.46 23.11 -44.51
C SER A 315 12.08 22.81 -43.14
N SER A 316 12.86 21.74 -43.04
CA SER A 316 13.62 21.36 -41.84
C SER A 316 14.67 22.40 -41.45
N LEU A 317 15.33 23.02 -42.42
CA LEU A 317 16.27 24.13 -42.17
C LEU A 317 15.53 25.34 -41.61
N VAL A 318 14.38 25.69 -42.19
CA VAL A 318 13.57 26.83 -41.73
C VAL A 318 13.07 26.61 -40.29
N ASP A 319 12.64 25.39 -39.96
CA ASP A 319 12.19 25.06 -38.60
C ASP A 319 13.36 25.05 -37.61
N LEU A 320 14.53 24.57 -38.02
CA LEU A 320 15.76 24.63 -37.22
C LEU A 320 16.19 26.08 -36.95
N SER A 321 16.24 26.95 -37.98
CA SER A 321 16.63 28.36 -37.79
C SER A 321 15.66 29.07 -36.85
N LYS A 322 14.34 28.83 -36.96
CA LYS A 322 13.36 29.37 -36.00
C LYS A 322 13.57 28.86 -34.57
N PHE A 323 13.90 27.59 -34.42
CA PHE A 323 14.20 27.01 -33.11
C PHE A 323 15.42 27.69 -32.49
N LEU A 324 16.50 27.86 -33.26
CA LEU A 324 17.71 28.52 -32.80
C LEU A 324 17.49 30.00 -32.47
N ASP A 325 16.77 30.73 -33.32
CA ASP A 325 16.42 32.14 -33.09
C ASP A 325 15.58 32.32 -31.82
N MET A 326 14.73 31.36 -31.48
CA MET A 326 13.88 31.43 -30.27
C MET A 326 14.69 31.29 -28.97
N TYR A 327 15.84 30.63 -29.03
CA TYR A 327 16.68 30.34 -27.87
C TYR A 327 18.04 31.05 -27.89
N ASN A 328 18.34 31.82 -28.94
CA ASN A 328 19.53 32.65 -29.00
C ASN A 328 19.29 33.97 -28.24
N ASP A 329 19.99 34.15 -27.12
CA ASP A 329 19.94 35.37 -26.31
C ASP A 329 20.70 36.56 -26.94
N GLY A 330 21.19 36.40 -28.18
CA GLY A 330 21.84 37.45 -28.98
C GLY A 330 23.36 37.53 -28.82
N PHE A 331 23.96 36.59 -28.07
CA PHE A 331 25.40 36.49 -27.83
C PHE A 331 26.10 35.47 -28.74
N THR A 332 25.35 34.61 -29.43
CA THR A 332 25.89 33.58 -30.32
C THR A 332 25.74 33.99 -31.79
N ASP A 333 26.85 33.98 -32.53
CA ASP A 333 26.86 34.20 -33.97
C ASP A 333 26.43 32.93 -34.72
N ILE A 334 25.27 32.97 -35.38
CA ILE A 334 24.75 31.87 -36.21
C ILE A 334 25.16 32.11 -37.67
N ILE A 335 25.90 31.18 -38.26
CA ILE A 335 26.39 31.24 -39.64
C ILE A 335 25.82 30.07 -40.44
N GLU A 336 25.03 30.36 -41.46
CA GLU A 336 24.50 29.36 -42.39
C GLU A 336 25.43 29.22 -43.61
N LEU A 337 25.97 28.03 -43.83
CA LEU A 337 26.88 27.73 -44.93
C LEU A 337 26.31 26.62 -45.81
N ARG A 338 26.20 26.92 -47.10
CA ARG A 338 25.82 25.92 -48.10
C ARG A 338 27.03 25.08 -48.49
N ASP A 339 26.96 23.78 -48.26
CA ASP A 339 27.98 22.80 -48.65
C ASP A 339 27.34 21.71 -49.52
N THR A 340 27.76 21.63 -50.79
CA THR A 340 27.27 20.64 -51.74
C THR A 340 27.77 19.23 -51.48
N ASN A 341 28.72 19.05 -50.55
CA ASN A 341 29.27 17.75 -50.19
C ASN A 341 28.57 17.09 -49.00
N THR A 342 27.71 17.82 -48.26
CA THR A 342 26.96 17.26 -47.14
C THR A 342 25.64 16.64 -47.62
N GLN A 343 25.33 15.45 -47.11
CA GLN A 343 24.05 14.77 -47.43
C GLN A 343 22.97 15.02 -46.39
N MET A 344 23.30 15.70 -45.28
CA MET A 344 22.40 15.97 -44.15
C MET A 344 22.75 17.32 -43.51
N ILE A 345 21.77 17.95 -42.86
CA ILE A 345 22.00 19.15 -42.04
C ILE A 345 22.92 18.81 -40.87
N SER A 346 24.04 19.52 -40.77
CA SER A 346 25.02 19.33 -39.69
C SER A 346 25.29 20.65 -38.99
N ILE A 347 25.38 20.64 -37.66
CA ILE A 347 25.66 21.82 -36.84
C ILE A 347 27.04 21.65 -36.22
N ILE A 348 27.90 22.63 -36.44
CA ILE A 348 29.19 22.75 -35.75
C ILE A 348 29.01 23.81 -34.66
N VAL A 349 29.21 23.40 -33.41
CA VAL A 349 29.17 24.28 -32.24
C VAL A 349 30.60 24.57 -31.81
N ILE A 350 30.95 25.85 -31.74
CA ILE A 350 32.23 26.36 -31.25
C ILE A 350 31.95 27.05 -29.91
N GLU A 351 32.59 26.56 -28.87
CA GLU A 351 32.46 27.08 -27.50
C GLU A 351 33.72 27.90 -27.14
N GLU A 352 33.53 28.97 -26.38
CA GLU A 352 34.64 29.81 -25.85
C GLU A 352 35.38 29.02 -24.74
N ASP A 353 36.70 29.11 -24.69
CA ASP A 353 37.54 28.49 -23.64
C ASP A 353 37.36 29.13 -22.25
#